data_AF-A0A8T0DC01-F1
#
_entry.id   AF-A0A8T0DC01-F1
#
_cell.length_a   1.000
_cell.length_b   1.000
_cell.length_c   1.000
_cell.angle_alpha   90.00
_cell.angle_beta   90.00
_cell.angle_gamma   90.00
#
_symmetry.space_group_name_H-M   'P 1'
#
loop_
_entity.id
_entity.type
_entity.pdbx_description
1 polymer ?
#
loop_
_entity_poly.entity_id
_entity_poly.type
_entity_poly.pdbx_seq_one_letter_code
_entity_poly.pdbx_strand_id
1 'polypeptide(L)'
;AAFAQSISGGLSTAVAVFCHELPHELGDFAVLLKTGMRIKDALFFNVVSSILSLFGMLVGIAVGNVASASYWIFAITAGTFIYIALVDMLPELSTAELRPGQTRVGQIFLQSFGLLTGVGIMLCIALFEDKIKVIID
;
A
#
# COMPACT_ATOMS: atom_id res chain seq x y z
N ALA A 1 5.95 -15.05 3.27
CA ALA A 1 5.63 -15.18 4.71
C ALA A 1 4.19 -15.70 4.96
N ALA A 2 3.11 -14.96 4.67
CA ALA A 2 1.74 -15.41 4.94
C ALA A 2 1.36 -16.72 4.19
N PHE A 3 1.67 -16.83 2.90
CA PHE A 3 1.51 -18.06 2.13
C PHE A 3 2.37 -19.25 2.62
N ALA A 4 3.46 -18.98 3.33
CA ALA A 4 4.28 -20.05 3.92
C ALA A 4 3.66 -20.62 5.20
N GLN A 5 2.74 -19.89 5.84
CA GLN A 5 1.99 -20.36 7.02
C GLN A 5 0.72 -21.11 6.63
N SER A 6 -0.10 -20.55 5.74
CA SER A 6 -1.25 -21.27 5.16
C SER A 6 -1.68 -20.65 3.82
N ILE A 7 -2.23 -21.47 2.91
CA ILE A 7 -2.75 -21.01 1.61
C ILE A 7 -3.95 -20.09 1.81
N SER A 8 -4.86 -20.46 2.72
CA SER A 8 -6.04 -19.67 3.10
C SER A 8 -5.63 -18.29 3.65
N GLY A 9 -4.73 -18.26 4.65
CA GLY A 9 -4.24 -17.02 5.24
C GLY A 9 -3.45 -16.17 4.24
N GLY A 10 -2.60 -16.80 3.42
CA GLY A 10 -1.88 -16.14 2.34
C GLY A 10 -2.80 -15.46 1.33
N LEU A 11 -3.86 -16.15 0.89
CA LEU A 11 -4.83 -15.60 -0.06
C LEU A 11 -5.61 -14.44 0.57
N SER A 12 -6.04 -14.56 1.82
CA SER A 12 -6.72 -13.49 2.55
C SER A 12 -5.83 -12.25 2.68
N THR A 13 -4.56 -12.40 3.06
CA THR A 13 -3.61 -11.30 3.13
C THR A 13 -3.36 -10.68 1.75
N ALA A 14 -3.26 -11.49 0.70
CA ALA A 14 -3.07 -10.98 -0.66
C ALA A 14 -4.25 -10.13 -1.14
N VAL A 15 -5.49 -10.55 -0.87
CA VAL A 15 -6.69 -9.77 -1.20
C VAL A 15 -6.74 -8.48 -0.40
N ALA A 16 -6.43 -8.54 0.91
CA ALA A 16 -6.39 -7.36 1.76
C ALA A 16 -5.36 -6.34 1.28
N VAL A 17 -4.16 -6.80 0.90
CA VAL A 17 -3.10 -5.95 0.33
C VAL A 17 -3.54 -5.38 -1.01
N PHE A 18 -4.11 -6.19 -1.90
CA PHE A 18 -4.61 -5.74 -3.19
C PHE A 18 -5.63 -4.61 -3.05
N CYS A 19 -6.54 -4.69 -2.07
CA CYS A 19 -7.56 -3.66 -1.85
C CYS A 19 -6.99 -2.29 -1.46
N HIS A 20 -5.80 -2.22 -0.85
CA HIS A 20 -5.16 -0.93 -0.51
C HIS A 20 -4.06 -0.50 -1.48
N GLU A 21 -3.47 -1.44 -2.22
CA GLU A 21 -2.41 -1.16 -3.18
C GLU A 21 -2.99 -0.69 -4.53
N LEU A 22 -4.17 -1.19 -4.92
CA LEU A 22 -4.84 -0.76 -6.15
C LEU A 22 -5.15 0.75 -6.16
N PRO A 23 -5.72 1.36 -5.09
CA PRO A 23 -5.84 2.81 -5.00
C PRO A 23 -4.50 3.54 -5.03
N HIS A 24 -3.45 2.96 -4.43
CA HIS A 24 -2.13 3.55 -4.36
C HIS A 24 -1.50 3.63 -5.76
N GLU A 25 -1.43 2.51 -6.49
CA GLU A 25 -0.88 2.48 -7.86
C GLU A 25 -1.71 3.32 -8.84
N LEU A 26 -3.04 3.39 -8.68
CA LEU A 26 -3.87 4.29 -9.48
C LEU A 26 -3.57 5.78 -9.18
N GLY A 27 -3.23 6.10 -7.93
CA GLY A 27 -2.76 7.42 -7.53
C GLY A 27 -1.43 7.76 -8.19
N ASP A 28 -0.44 6.86 -8.10
CA ASP A 28 0.88 7.03 -8.73
C ASP A 28 0.76 7.16 -10.25
N PHE A 29 -0.10 6.35 -10.87
CA PHE A 29 -0.41 6.47 -12.29
C PHE A 29 -1.00 7.85 -12.63
N ALA A 30 -1.90 8.39 -11.81
CA ALA A 30 -2.45 9.74 -12.01
C ALA A 30 -1.39 10.84 -11.86
N VAL A 31 -0.43 10.68 -10.95
CA VAL A 31 0.72 11.59 -10.79
C VAL A 31 1.65 11.52 -12.01
N LEU A 32 1.97 10.33 -12.50
CA LEU A 32 2.78 10.15 -13.71
C LEU A 32 2.13 10.76 -14.96
N LEU A 33 0.81 10.66 -15.09
CA LEU A 33 0.09 11.35 -16.18
C LEU A 33 0.15 12.87 -16.04
N LYS A 34 0.08 13.40 -14.81
CA LYS A 34 0.21 14.85 -14.56
C LYS A 34 1.60 15.40 -14.90
N THR A 35 2.65 14.60 -14.81
CA THR A 35 4.01 15.02 -15.21
C THR A 35 4.24 14.99 -16.74
N GLY A 36 3.21 14.63 -17.52
CA GLY A 36 3.26 14.63 -18.99
C GLY A 36 3.69 13.29 -19.61
N MET A 37 3.77 12.23 -18.80
CA MET A 37 4.08 10.88 -19.28
C MET A 37 2.92 10.32 -20.13
N ARG A 38 3.23 9.58 -21.19
CA ARG A 38 2.20 8.93 -22.02
C ARG A 38 1.61 7.76 -21.27
N ILE A 39 0.31 7.51 -21.46
CA ILE A 39 -0.44 6.39 -20.85
C ILE A 39 0.28 5.05 -21.06
N LYS A 40 0.87 4.83 -22.24
CA LYS A 40 1.59 3.58 -22.57
C LYS A 40 2.85 3.40 -21.73
N ASP A 41 3.58 4.48 -21.48
CA ASP A 41 4.84 4.44 -20.73
C ASP A 41 4.54 4.25 -19.23
N ALA A 42 3.53 4.98 -18.71
CA ALA A 42 3.07 4.81 -17.34
C ALA A 42 2.55 3.38 -17.06
N LEU A 43 1.81 2.79 -18.01
CA LEU A 43 1.36 1.40 -17.91
C LEU A 43 2.53 0.41 -17.95
N PHE A 44 3.54 0.66 -18.79
CA PHE A 44 4.73 -0.19 -18.87
C PHE A 44 5.48 -0.22 -17.53
N PHE A 45 5.72 0.95 -16.91
CA PHE A 45 6.35 1.02 -15.59
C PHE A 45 5.52 0.31 -14.51
N ASN A 46 4.19 0.40 -14.57
CA ASN A 46 3.32 -0.32 -13.64
C ASN A 46 3.45 -1.84 -13.76
N VAL A 47 3.50 -2.35 -14.99
CA VAL A 47 3.70 -3.79 -15.25
C VAL A 47 5.08 -4.24 -14.77
N VAL A 48 6.13 -3.46 -15.01
CA VAL A 48 7.48 -3.75 -14.51
C VAL A 48 7.48 -3.79 -12.98
N SER A 49 6.85 -2.82 -12.31
CA SER A 49 6.67 -2.80 -10.85
C SER A 49 5.97 -4.08 -10.34
N SER A 50 4.86 -4.46 -10.97
CA SER A 50 4.11 -5.68 -10.64
C SER A 50 4.96 -6.96 -10.75
N ILE A 51 5.83 -7.05 -11.76
CA ILE A 51 6.76 -8.19 -11.92
C ILE A 51 7.82 -8.20 -10.80
N LEU A 52 8.35 -7.04 -10.42
CA LEU A 52 9.28 -6.93 -9.31
C LEU A 52 8.62 -7.36 -7.98
N SER A 53 7.35 -7.00 -7.77
CA SER A 53 6.57 -7.45 -6.60
C SER A 53 6.42 -8.97 -6.55
N LEU A 54 6.14 -9.61 -7.70
CA LEU A 54 6.12 -11.09 -7.79
C LEU A 54 7.47 -11.71 -7.45
N PHE A 55 8.57 -11.10 -7.91
CA PHE A 55 9.92 -11.57 -7.54
C PHE A 55 10.16 -11.44 -6.03
N GLY A 56 9.79 -10.32 -5.43
CA GLY A 56 9.83 -10.10 -3.98
C GLY A 56 9.01 -11.13 -3.21
N MET A 57 7.83 -11.50 -3.70
CA MET A 57 6.99 -12.56 -3.13
C MET A 57 7.71 -13.92 -3.15
N LEU A 58 8.32 -14.32 -4.27
CA LEU A 58 9.05 -15.59 -4.39
C LEU A 58 10.20 -15.66 -3.38
N VAL A 59 10.98 -14.58 -3.27
CA VAL A 59 12.06 -14.47 -2.29
C VAL A 59 11.50 -14.53 -0.87
N GLY A 60 10.40 -13.82 -0.59
CA GLY A 60 9.74 -13.81 0.73
C GLY A 60 9.06 -15.13 1.12
N ILE A 61 8.76 -16.02 0.16
CA ILE A 61 8.34 -17.40 0.43
C ILE A 61 9.56 -18.26 0.73
N ALA A 62 10.60 -18.19 -0.10
CA ALA A 62 11.82 -18.99 0.08
C ALA A 62 12.51 -18.75 1.43
N VAL A 63 12.57 -17.48 1.86
CA VAL A 63 13.22 -17.06 3.11
C VAL A 63 12.25 -17.09 4.31
N GLY A 64 10.94 -17.13 4.06
CA GLY A 64 9.90 -17.03 5.09
C GLY A 64 9.87 -18.17 6.11
N ASN A 65 10.46 -19.33 5.79
CA ASN A 65 10.51 -20.48 6.71
C ASN A 65 11.54 -20.33 7.83
N VAL A 66 12.40 -19.30 7.78
CA VAL A 66 13.36 -18.97 8.84
C VAL A 66 12.71 -17.94 9.77
N ALA A 67 12.41 -18.35 11.01
CA ALA A 67 11.72 -17.49 11.99
C ALA A 67 12.42 -16.13 12.21
N SER A 68 13.75 -16.12 12.25
CA SER A 68 14.55 -14.88 12.36
C SER A 68 14.39 -13.96 11.15
N ALA A 69 14.31 -14.51 9.94
CA ALA A 69 14.21 -13.72 8.73
C ALA A 69 12.85 -13.02 8.61
N SER A 70 11.78 -13.62 9.13
CA SER A 70 10.45 -12.98 9.16
C SER A 70 10.47 -11.66 9.94
N TYR A 71 11.13 -11.61 11.11
CA TYR A 71 11.25 -10.37 11.89
C TYR A 71 11.98 -9.26 11.12
N TRP A 72 13.10 -9.60 10.46
CA TRP A 72 13.86 -8.64 9.66
C TRP A 72 13.09 -8.16 8.44
N ILE A 73 12.38 -9.05 7.76
CA ILE A 73 11.51 -8.68 6.62
C ILE A 73 10.44 -7.70 7.09
N PHE A 74 9.72 -8.01 8.17
CA PHE A 74 8.69 -7.09 8.70
C PHE A 74 9.26 -5.75 9.15
N ALA A 75 10.43 -5.73 9.81
CA ALA A 75 11.08 -4.48 10.22
C ALA A 75 11.47 -3.61 9.02
N ILE A 76 12.04 -4.22 7.97
CA ILE A 76 12.40 -3.53 6.74
C ILE A 76 11.13 -3.00 6.04
N THR A 77 10.10 -3.85 5.85
CA THR A 77 8.85 -3.45 5.20
C THR A 77 8.17 -2.30 5.95
N ALA A 78 8.07 -2.38 7.28
CA ALA A 78 7.50 -1.31 8.10
C ALA A 78 8.30 0.00 7.96
N GLY A 79 9.64 -0.09 7.97
CA GLY A 79 10.51 1.07 7.75
C GLY A 79 10.32 1.70 6.38
N THR A 80 10.23 0.89 5.31
CA THR A 80 9.98 1.37 3.95
C THR A 80 8.62 2.05 3.82
N PHE A 81 7.56 1.50 4.42
CA PHE A 81 6.25 2.13 4.41
C PHE A 81 6.21 3.47 5.15
N ILE A 82 6.90 3.58 6.30
CA ILE A 82 7.05 4.86 7.00
C ILE A 82 7.83 5.86 6.12
N TYR A 83 8.89 5.41 5.45
CA TYR A 83 9.66 6.26 4.52
C TYR A 83 8.80 6.78 3.38
N ILE A 84 8.07 5.91 2.67
CA ILE A 84 7.19 6.30 1.56
C ILE A 84 6.11 7.27 2.05
N ALA A 85 5.50 6.99 3.20
CA ALA A 85 4.46 7.86 3.76
C ALA A 85 4.98 9.27 4.10
N LEU A 86 6.19 9.38 4.63
CA LEU A 86 6.77 10.66 5.04
C LEU A 86 7.47 11.42 3.91
N VAL A 87 8.14 10.72 3.01
CA VAL A 87 9.01 11.33 1.99
C VAL A 87 8.27 11.52 0.67
N ASP A 88 7.42 10.58 0.27
CA ASP A 88 6.74 10.64 -1.03
C ASP A 88 5.33 11.24 -0.87
N MET A 89 4.52 10.72 0.05
CA MET A 89 3.12 11.13 0.20
C MET A 89 2.93 12.48 0.90
N LEU A 90 3.68 12.75 1.99
CA LEU A 90 3.48 13.99 2.76
C LEU A 90 3.78 15.27 1.96
N PRO A 91 4.85 15.35 1.15
CA PRO A 91 5.08 16.51 0.28
C PRO A 91 3.98 16.69 -0.76
N GLU A 92 3.52 15.62 -1.41
CA GLU A 92 2.47 15.65 -2.43
C GLU A 92 1.15 16.22 -1.87
N LEU A 93 0.80 15.86 -0.63
CA LEU A 93 -0.36 16.44 0.08
C LEU A 93 -0.16 17.92 0.41
N SER A 94 1.06 18.34 0.72
CA SER A 94 1.39 19.74 1.07
C SER A 94 1.49 20.65 -0.16
N THR A 95 1.89 20.13 -1.32
CA THR A 95 2.02 20.88 -2.58
C THR A 95 0.76 20.80 -3.44
N ALA A 96 -0.24 20.02 -3.05
CA ALA A 96 -1.52 19.93 -3.72
C ALA A 96 -2.16 21.33 -3.90
N GLU A 97 -2.29 21.75 -5.16
CA GLU A 97 -2.88 23.02 -5.57
C GLU A 97 -4.32 23.19 -5.02
N LEU A 98 -4.63 24.41 -4.56
CA LEU A 98 -5.96 24.76 -4.07
C LEU A 98 -6.97 24.68 -5.22
N ARG A 99 -8.04 23.91 -5.06
CA ARG A 99 -9.14 23.90 -6.03
C ARG A 99 -9.81 25.29 -6.05
N PRO A 100 -10.31 25.77 -7.21
CA PRO A 100 -11.00 27.04 -7.30
C PRO A 100 -12.18 27.09 -6.31
N GLY A 101 -12.16 28.04 -5.37
CA GLY A 101 -13.19 28.19 -4.34
C GLY A 101 -12.94 27.47 -3.01
N GLN A 102 -11.82 26.75 -2.85
CA GLN A 102 -11.47 26.04 -1.62
C GLN A 102 -10.46 26.81 -0.77
N THR A 103 -10.65 26.84 0.55
CA THR A 103 -9.71 27.48 1.49
C THR A 103 -8.61 26.50 1.91
N ARG A 104 -7.42 27.02 2.21
CA ARG A 104 -6.29 26.21 2.71
C ARG A 104 -6.64 25.42 3.97
N VAL A 105 -7.45 26.01 4.85
CA VAL A 105 -7.97 25.33 6.06
C VAL A 105 -8.93 24.19 5.69
N GLY A 106 -9.84 24.41 4.74
CA GLY A 106 -10.76 23.38 4.27
C GLY A 106 -10.05 22.21 3.59
N GLN A 107 -8.96 22.45 2.87
CA GLN A 107 -8.14 21.41 2.26
C GLN A 107 -7.40 20.57 3.31
N ILE A 108 -6.78 21.20 4.31
CA ILE A 108 -6.13 20.48 5.43
C ILE A 108 -7.16 19.63 6.18
N PHE A 109 -8.35 20.17 6.46
CA PHE A 109 -9.40 19.42 7.16
C PHE A 109 -9.85 18.20 6.36
N LEU A 110 -10.03 18.35 5.04
CA LEU A 110 -10.39 17.24 4.15
C LEU A 110 -9.27 16.19 4.06
N GLN A 111 -8.01 16.61 3.99
CA GLN A 111 -6.85 15.72 3.99
C GLN A 111 -6.71 14.96 5.31
N SER A 112 -6.84 15.64 6.45
CA SER A 112 -6.81 14.99 7.77
C SER A 112 -7.97 14.00 7.92
N PHE A 113 -9.16 14.33 7.44
CA PHE A 113 -10.31 13.41 7.44
C PHE A 113 -10.08 12.19 6.55
N GLY A 114 -9.54 12.39 5.35
CA GLY A 114 -9.16 11.30 4.44
C GLY A 114 -8.09 10.37 5.06
N LEU A 115 -7.06 10.95 5.67
CA LEU A 115 -6.01 10.22 6.37
C LEU A 115 -6.58 9.40 7.54
N LEU A 116 -7.40 10.02 8.40
CA LEU A 116 -8.07 9.34 9.52
C LEU A 116 -8.96 8.20 9.03
N THR A 117 -9.69 8.41 7.93
CA THR A 117 -10.54 7.38 7.33
C THR A 117 -9.70 6.21 6.82
N GLY A 118 -8.57 6.48 6.15
CA GLY A 118 -7.63 5.45 5.68
C GLY A 118 -7.03 4.64 6.83
N VAL A 119 -6.55 5.32 7.87
CA VAL A 119 -6.06 4.67 9.11
C VAL A 119 -7.16 3.84 9.76
N GLY A 120 -8.39 4.36 9.82
CA GLY A 120 -9.55 3.64 10.35
C GLY A 120 -9.87 2.36 9.57
N ILE A 121 -9.83 2.41 8.24
CA ILE A 121 -10.04 1.23 7.38
C ILE A 121 -8.95 0.18 7.65
N MET A 122 -7.68 0.59 7.68
CA MET A 122 -6.56 -0.31 7.96
C MET A 122 -6.65 -0.95 9.35
N LEU A 123 -7.04 -0.16 10.36
CA LEU A 123 -7.20 -0.63 11.72
C LEU A 123 -8.39 -1.59 11.86
N CYS A 124 -9.50 -1.35 11.14
CA CYS A 124 -10.60 -2.30 11.03
C CYS A 124 -10.14 -3.61 10.40
N ILE A 125 -9.42 -3.57 9.27
CA ILE A 125 -8.90 -4.78 8.62
C ILE A 125 -8.01 -5.57 9.59
N ALA A 126 -7.10 -4.89 10.30
CA ALA A 126 -6.22 -5.52 11.29
C ALA A 126 -7.00 -6.16 12.47
N LEU A 127 -8.01 -5.48 13.01
CA LEU A 127 -8.81 -6.00 14.12
C LEU A 127 -9.70 -7.19 13.73
N PHE A 128 -10.14 -7.24 12.48
CA PHE A 128 -10.97 -8.34 11.96
C PHE A 128 -10.14 -9.48 11.35
N GLU A 129 -8.82 -9.36 11.25
CA GLU A 129 -7.94 -10.40 10.70
C GLU A 129 -8.10 -11.74 11.43
N ASP A 130 -8.15 -11.73 12.77
CA ASP A 130 -8.31 -12.94 13.58
C ASP A 130 -9.68 -13.61 13.39
N LYS A 131 -10.74 -12.82 13.13
CA LYS A 131 -12.07 -13.37 12.84
C LYS A 131 -12.19 -13.93 11.44
N ILE A 132 -11.42 -13.39 10.48
CA ILE A 132 -11.37 -13.91 9.11
C ILE A 132 -10.64 -15.25 9.08
N LYS A 133 -9.56 -15.41 9.85
CA LYS A 133 -8.85 -16.70 9.98
C LYS A 133 -9.78 -17.82 10.48
N VAL A 134 -10.65 -17.54 11.46
CA VAL A 134 -11.56 -18.54 12.06
C VAL A 134 -12.74 -18.94 11.15
N ILE A 135 -13.11 -18.14 10.15
CA ILE A 135 -14.22 -18.47 9.23
C ILE A 135 -13.75 -19.32 8.04
N ILE A 136 -12.44 -19.35 7.76
CA ILE A 136 -11.86 -20.01 6.59
C ILE A 136 -11.14 -21.33 6.97
N ASP A 137 -10.94 -21.62 8.27
CA ASP A 137 -10.58 -22.95 8.79
C ASP A 137 -11.84 -23.78 9.13
#